data_AF-X0UH79-F1
#
_entry.id   AF-X0UH79-F1
#
_cell.length_a   1.000
_cell.length_b   1.000
_cell.length_c   1.000
_cell.angle_alpha   90.00
_cell.angle_beta   90.00
_cell.angle_gamma   90.00
#
_symmetry.space_group_name_H-M   'P 1'
#
loop_
_entity.id
_entity.type
_entity.pdbx_description
1 polymer ?
#
loop_
_entity_poly.entity_id
_entity_poly.type
_entity_poly.pdbx_seq_one_letter_code
_entity_poly.pdbx_strand_id
1 'polypeptide(L)' 'THQIRVHLAYIGHPIIADQVYGSRFSSKIAKKIGLKRQFLHATKLVFTHPVTEKVMEFEDPLPPELAESLENLRGGEKM' A
#
# COMPACT_ATOMS: atom_id res chain seq x y z
N THR A 1 15.05 7.91 3.87
CA THR A 1 13.63 7.95 4.28
C THR A 1 12.85 6.89 3.50
N HIS A 2 12.57 5.72 4.10
CA HIS A 2 11.73 4.63 3.54
C HIS A 2 11.16 3.76 4.70
N GLN A 3 10.84 4.38 5.85
CA GLN A 3 10.74 3.70 7.15
C GLN A 3 9.83 2.47 7.13
N ILE A 4 8.57 2.62 6.67
CA ILE A 4 7.61 1.51 6.58
C ILE A 4 8.17 0.38 5.71
N ARG A 5 8.69 0.71 4.52
CA ARG A 5 9.21 -0.26 3.55
C ARG A 5 10.41 -1.04 4.10
N VAL A 6 11.35 -0.35 4.74
CA VAL A 6 12.55 -0.95 5.35
C VAL A 6 12.16 -1.82 6.53
N HIS A 7 11.29 -1.34 7.43
CA HIS A 7 10.88 -2.11 8.60
C HIS A 7 10.14 -3.39 8.22
N LEU A 8 9.22 -3.31 7.26
CA LEU A 8 8.48 -4.46 6.77
C LEU A 8 9.40 -5.47 6.07
N ALA A 9 10.36 -5.01 5.27
CA ALA A 9 11.37 -5.87 4.68
C ALA A 9 12.28 -6.53 5.73
N TYR A 10 12.69 -5.77 6.76
CA TYR A 10 13.55 -6.24 7.84
C TYR A 10 12.93 -7.40 8.62
N ILE A 11 11.62 -7.37 8.88
CA ILE A 11 10.91 -8.47 9.56
C ILE A 11 10.47 -9.60 8.62
N GLY A 12 10.93 -9.61 7.36
CA GLY A 12 10.64 -10.68 6.40
C GLY A 12 9.31 -10.53 5.63
N HIS A 13 8.63 -9.39 5.76
CA HIS A 13 7.32 -9.13 5.12
C HIS A 13 7.36 -7.88 4.22
N PRO A 14 8.22 -7.82 3.19
CA PRO A 14 8.36 -6.64 2.35
C PRO A 14 7.07 -6.30 1.60
N ILE A 15 6.87 -5.01 1.31
CA ILE A 15 5.70 -4.53 0.55
C ILE A 15 5.68 -5.15 -0.85
N ILE A 16 4.49 -5.57 -1.29
CA ILE A 16 4.29 -6.14 -2.62
C ILE A 16 4.55 -5.06 -3.69
N ALA A 17 5.25 -5.42 -4.76
CA ALA A 17 5.68 -4.54 -5.84
C ALA A 17 6.64 -3.40 -5.41
N ASP A 18 7.32 -3.55 -4.27
CA ASP A 18 8.48 -2.73 -3.94
C ASP A 18 9.69 -3.12 -4.80
N GLN A 19 10.20 -2.17 -5.58
CA GLN A 19 11.34 -2.40 -6.49
C GLN A 19 12.70 -2.43 -5.79
N VAL A 20 12.80 -1.88 -4.58
CA VAL A 20 14.07 -1.75 -3.84
C VAL A 20 14.19 -2.81 -2.75
N TYR A 21 13.14 -2.98 -1.95
CA TYR A 21 13.15 -3.90 -0.80
C TYR A 21 12.30 -5.16 -1.02
N GLY A 22 11.64 -5.28 -2.17
CA GLY A 22 10.82 -6.44 -2.53
C GLY A 22 11.64 -7.65 -2.99
N SER A 23 11.00 -8.81 -3.00
CA SER A 23 11.59 -10.08 -3.46
C SER A 23 11.05 -10.50 -4.84
N ARG A 24 11.73 -11.45 -5.50
CA ARG A 24 11.22 -12.07 -6.74
C ARG A 24 9.83 -12.69 -6.55
N PHE A 25 9.54 -13.19 -5.35
CA PHE A 25 8.23 -13.72 -4.99
C PHE A 25 7.16 -12.62 -4.96
N SER A 26 7.46 -11.47 -4.34
CA SER A 26 6.62 -10.28 -4.36
C SER A 26 6.31 -9.82 -5.79
N SER A 27 7.30 -9.80 -6.69
CA SER A 27 7.07 -9.46 -8.10
C SER A 27 6.15 -10.46 -8.83
N LYS A 28 6.24 -11.76 -8.51
CA LYS A 28 5.33 -12.78 -9.08
C LYS A 28 3.90 -12.57 -8.59
N ILE A 29 3.71 -12.32 -7.30
CA ILE A 29 2.38 -12.03 -6.75
C ILE A 29 1.81 -10.77 -7.39
N ALA A 30 2.60 -9.69 -7.46
CA ALA A 30 2.18 -8.42 -8.04
C ALA A 30 1.64 -8.60 -9.47
N LYS A 31 2.35 -9.36 -10.31
CA LYS A 31 1.89 -9.70 -11.67
C LYS A 31 0.60 -10.51 -11.66
N LYS A 32 0.48 -11.51 -10.77
CA LYS A 32 -0.72 -12.36 -10.67
C LYS A 32 -1.97 -11.56 -10.32
N ILE A 33 -1.86 -10.57 -9.45
CA ILE A 33 -3.00 -9.77 -8.97
C ILE A 33 -3.20 -8.46 -9.74
N GLY A 34 -2.40 -8.19 -10.78
CA GLY A 34 -2.48 -6.96 -11.58
C GLY A 34 -1.90 -5.70 -10.91
N LEU A 35 -1.14 -5.85 -9.83
CA LEU A 35 -0.59 -4.73 -9.06
C LEU A 35 0.64 -4.13 -9.76
N LYS A 36 0.56 -2.83 -10.10
CA LYS A 36 1.60 -2.11 -10.87
C LYS A 36 2.50 -1.18 -10.04
N ARG A 37 2.14 -0.93 -8.78
CA ARG A 37 2.88 -0.06 -7.84
C ARG A 37 2.95 -0.69 -6.46
N GLN A 38 3.82 -0.17 -5.59
CA GLN A 38 3.89 -0.58 -4.18
C GLN A 38 2.49 -0.59 -3.56
N PHE A 39 2.13 -1.70 -2.90
CA PHE A 39 0.91 -1.79 -2.09
C PHE A 39 1.08 -0.99 -0.79
N LEU A 40 1.14 0.33 -0.92
CA LEU A 40 1.28 1.29 0.16
C LEU A 40 0.41 2.51 -0.14
N HIS A 41 -0.46 2.85 0.80
CA HIS A 41 -1.45 3.93 0.68
C HIS A 41 -1.58 4.69 2.01
N ALA A 42 -1.58 6.02 1.95
CA ALA A 42 -1.79 6.87 3.11
C ALA A 42 -3.30 7.19 3.25
N THR A 43 -4.03 6.32 3.95
CA THR A 43 -5.50 6.38 3.97
C THR A 43 -6.09 7.53 4.80
N LYS A 44 -5.33 8.03 5.78
CA LYS A 44 -5.81 9.02 6.74
C LYS A 44 -4.67 9.93 7.18
N LEU A 45 -4.96 11.22 7.25
CA LEU A 45 -4.07 12.25 7.77
C LEU A 45 -4.81 13.06 8.82
N VAL A 46 -4.27 13.09 10.04
CA VAL A 46 -4.79 13.90 11.14
C VAL A 46 -3.69 14.78 11.65
N PHE A 47 -3.96 16.09 11.75
CA PHE A 47 -3.02 17.05 12.34
C PHE A 47 -3.75 18.26 12.89
N THR A 48 -3.08 18.97 13.79
CA THR A 48 -3.55 20.27 14.29
C THR A 48 -3.15 21.35 13.31
N HIS A 49 -4.13 22.11 12.80
CA HIS A 49 -3.86 23.20 11.88
C HIS A 49 -2.98 24.26 12.57
N PRO A 50 -1.84 24.65 11.96
CA PRO A 50 -0.81 25.43 12.66
C PRO A 50 -1.23 26.87 12.99
N VAL A 51 -2.28 27.39 12.35
CA VAL A 51 -2.77 28.77 12.58
C VAL A 51 -4.07 28.81 13.37
N THR A 52 -4.94 27.81 13.16
CA THR A 52 -6.30 27.83 13.74
C THR A 52 -6.40 26.93 14.96
N GLU A 53 -5.36 26.12 15.22
CA GLU A 53 -5.26 25.14 16.31
C GLU A 53 -6.39 24.10 16.32
N LYS A 54 -7.18 24.04 15.24
CA LYS A 54 -8.23 23.04 15.08
C LYS A 54 -7.63 21.74 14.61
N VAL A 55 -8.13 20.63 15.15
CA VAL A 55 -7.85 19.29 14.61
C VAL A 55 -8.48 19.21 13.22
N MET A 56 -7.67 18.86 12.23
CA MET A 56 -8.11 18.57 10.88
C MET A 56 -7.91 17.10 10.58
N GLU A 57 -8.88 16.53 9.88
CA GLU A 57 -8.92 15.13 9.50
C GLU A 57 -9.23 15.04 8.01
N PHE A 58 -8.39 14.28 7.32
CA PHE A 58 -8.52 13.99 5.90
C PHE A 58 -8.47 12.48 5.72
N GLU A 59 -9.38 11.97 4.90
CA GLU A 59 -9.42 10.55 4.53
C GLU A 59 -9.36 10.43 3.01
N ASP A 60 -8.59 9.46 2.54
CA ASP A 60 -8.47 9.10 1.13
C ASP A 60 -8.77 7.60 1.01
N PRO A 61 -9.92 7.22 0.41
CA PRO A 61 -10.30 5.81 0.30
C PRO A 61 -9.25 5.01 -0.47
N LEU A 62 -9.28 3.68 -0.31
CA LEU A 62 -8.34 2.83 -1.03
C LEU A 62 -8.49 3.04 -2.55
N PRO A 63 -7.41 3.40 -3.27
CA PRO A 63 -7.48 3.63 -4.70
C PRO A 63 -8.03 2.42 -5.46
N PRO A 64 -8.87 2.61 -6.50
CA PRO A 64 -9.54 1.52 -7.20
C PRO A 64 -8.58 0.44 -7.70
N GLU A 65 -7.38 0.80 -8.15
CA GLU A 65 -6.38 -0.15 -8.64
C GLU A 65 -5.80 -1.05 -7.54
N LEU A 66 -5.71 -0.54 -6.31
CA LEU A 66 -5.29 -1.32 -5.14
C LEU A 66 -6.44 -2.19 -4.64
N ALA A 67 -7.67 -1.68 -4.67
CA ALA A 67 -8.86 -2.44 -4.33
C ALA A 67 -9.05 -3.63 -5.28
N GLU A 68 -8.92 -3.43 -6.59
CA GLU A 68 -8.98 -4.50 -7.60
C GLU A 68 -7.90 -5.57 -7.34
N SER A 69 -6.68 -5.15 -7.01
CA SER A 69 -5.59 -6.08 -6.68
C SER A 69 -5.89 -6.91 -5.42
N LEU A 70 -6.58 -6.34 -4.42
CA LEU A 70 -7.01 -7.08 -3.23
C LEU A 70 -8.10 -8.10 -3.55
N GLU A 71 -9.06 -7.75 -4.40
CA GLU A 71 -10.12 -8.68 -4.82
C GLU A 71 -9.53 -9.87 -5.60
N ASN A 72 -8.59 -9.61 -6.50
CA ASN A 72 -7.85 -10.66 -7.21
C ASN A 72 -7.06 -11.56 -6.24
N LEU A 73 -6.53 -11.01 -5.13
CA LEU A 73 -5.82 -11.78 -4.11
C LEU A 73 -6.76 -12.67 -3.28
N ARG A 74 -7.98 -12.21 -3.01
CA ARG A 74 -8.99 -12.93 -2.21
C ARG A 74 -9.56 -14.17 -2.93
N GLY A 75 -9.24 -14.38 -4.19
CA GLY A 75 -9.77 -15.49 -4.99
C GLY A 75 -11.07 -15.15 -5.71
N GLY A 76 -11.35 -13.86 -5.92
CA GLY A 76 -12.36 -13.43 -6.88
C GLY A 76 -11.90 -13.75 -8.29
N GLU A 77 -12.06 -15.01 -8.72
CA GLU A 77 -12.04 -15.37 -10.14
C GLU A 77 -13.14 -14.57 -10.85
N LYS A 78 -12.76 -13.50 -11.55
CA LYS A 78 -13.54 -13.07 -12.70
C LYS A 78 -13.10 -13.93 -13.88
N MET A 79 -13.88 -14.98 -14.15
CA MET A 79 -14.06 -15.52 -15.50
C MET A 79 -14.61 -14.43 -16.42
#